data_AF-A0A7L3WYF8-F1
#
_entry.id   AF-A0A7L3WYF8-F1
#
_cell.length_a   1.000
_cell.length_b   1.000
_cell.length_c   1.000
_cell.angle_alpha   90.00
_cell.angle_beta   90.00
_cell.angle_gamma   90.00
#
_symmetry.space_group_name_H-M   'P 1'
#
loop_
_entity.id
_entity.type
_entity.pdbx_description
1 polymer ?
#
loop_
_entity_poly.entity_id
_entity_poly.type
_entity_poly.pdbx_seq_one_letter_code
_entity_poly.pdbx_strand_id
1 'polypeptide(L)'
;RMFDVGGQRSERKKWIHCFEGVTAIIFCVALSAYDLVLAEDEEMNRMHESMKLFDSICNNKWFTDTSIILFLNKKDLFEEKILHSPLTICFPEYTGANKYDEAAGYIQSKFEDLNKRKDTKEIYTHFTCATDTKNVQFVFDAV
;
A
#
# COMPACT_ATOMS: atom_id res chain seq x y z
N ARG A 1 -15.94 11.61 -8.02
CA ARG A 1 -16.67 10.31 -8.10
C ARG A 1 -15.68 9.22 -7.74
N MET A 2 -16.07 8.19 -7.00
CA MET A 2 -15.17 7.12 -6.55
C MET A 2 -15.47 5.84 -7.35
N PHE A 3 -14.42 5.15 -7.78
CA PHE A 3 -14.50 3.87 -8.46
C PHE A 3 -13.63 2.88 -7.69
N ASP A 4 -14.24 1.79 -7.20
CA ASP A 4 -13.51 0.67 -6.61
C ASP A 4 -13.13 -0.32 -7.70
N VAL A 5 -11.85 -0.71 -7.75
CA VAL A 5 -11.31 -1.63 -8.74
C VAL A 5 -10.63 -2.80 -8.05
N GLY A 6 -10.97 -4.03 -8.47
CA GLY A 6 -10.40 -5.23 -7.87
C GLY A 6 -8.88 -5.31 -8.04
N GLY A 7 -8.16 -5.56 -6.93
CA GLY A 7 -6.69 -5.70 -6.90
C GLY A 7 -6.15 -7.08 -7.32
N GLN A 8 -7.03 -8.07 -7.47
CA GLN A 8 -6.67 -9.44 -7.88
C GLN A 8 -6.09 -9.45 -9.29
N ARG A 9 -5.15 -10.36 -9.56
CA ARG A 9 -4.41 -10.38 -10.84
C ARG A 9 -5.35 -10.50 -12.05
N SER A 10 -6.44 -11.25 -11.92
CA SER A 10 -7.49 -11.44 -12.93
C SER A 10 -8.25 -10.14 -13.28
N GLU A 11 -8.41 -9.23 -12.32
CA GLU A 11 -9.21 -8.02 -12.45
C GLU A 11 -8.44 -6.84 -13.03
N ARG A 12 -7.10 -6.82 -12.92
CA ARG A 12 -6.24 -5.70 -13.32
C ARG A 12 -6.33 -5.33 -14.80
N LYS A 13 -6.70 -6.28 -15.68
CA LYS A 13 -6.92 -6.00 -17.11
C LYS A 13 -8.06 -5.02 -17.37
N LYS A 14 -9.00 -4.87 -16.43
CA LYS A 14 -10.17 -4.00 -16.55
C LYS A 14 -9.87 -2.56 -16.13
N TRP A 15 -8.72 -2.30 -15.50
CA TRP A 15 -8.40 -1.00 -14.90
C TRP A 15 -8.28 0.12 -15.94
N ILE A 16 -7.93 -0.21 -17.18
CA ILE A 16 -7.78 0.78 -18.27
C ILE A 16 -9.04 1.62 -18.50
N HIS A 17 -10.22 1.10 -18.17
CA HIS A 17 -11.49 1.81 -18.26
C HIS A 17 -11.63 2.95 -17.24
N CYS A 18 -10.76 3.01 -16.24
CA CYS A 18 -10.77 4.00 -15.17
C CYS A 18 -9.61 5.00 -15.27
N PHE A 19 -8.78 4.97 -16.31
CA PHE A 19 -7.51 5.72 -16.36
C PHE A 19 -7.65 7.17 -16.83
N GLU A 20 -8.79 7.55 -17.40
CA GLU A 20 -9.03 8.92 -17.90
C GLU A 20 -9.72 9.79 -16.84
N GLY A 21 -9.19 11.01 -16.62
CA GLY A 21 -9.79 11.98 -15.70
C GLY A 21 -9.63 11.65 -14.21
N VAL A 22 -8.63 10.84 -13.84
CA VAL A 22 -8.35 10.50 -12.43
C VAL A 22 -7.70 11.68 -11.72
N THR A 23 -8.38 12.22 -10.72
CA THR A 23 -7.85 13.28 -9.85
C THR A 23 -6.76 12.76 -8.91
N ALA A 24 -7.03 11.63 -8.25
CA ALA A 24 -6.12 10.99 -7.32
C ALA A 24 -6.35 9.48 -7.30
N ILE A 25 -5.31 8.74 -6.92
CA ILE A 25 -5.37 7.29 -6.70
C ILE A 25 -5.27 7.05 -5.20
N ILE A 26 -6.17 6.23 -4.67
CA ILE A 26 -6.06 5.69 -3.32
C ILE A 26 -5.59 4.26 -3.44
N PHE A 27 -4.39 3.98 -2.94
CA PHE A 27 -3.78 2.66 -2.97
C PHE A 27 -3.77 2.06 -1.57
N CYS A 28 -4.47 0.95 -1.38
CA CYS A 28 -4.59 0.29 -0.08
C CYS A 28 -3.65 -0.91 0.04
N VAL A 29 -2.79 -0.88 1.04
CA VAL A 29 -1.87 -1.96 1.45
C VAL A 29 -2.37 -2.55 2.76
N ALA A 30 -2.36 -3.87 2.88
CA ALA A 30 -2.58 -4.54 4.16
C ALA A 30 -1.24 -4.70 4.90
N LEU A 31 -0.98 -3.87 5.93
CA LEU A 31 0.24 -3.95 6.73
C LEU A 31 0.43 -5.35 7.32
N SER A 32 -0.64 -5.93 7.85
CA SER A 32 -0.65 -7.24 8.52
C SER A 32 -0.41 -8.45 7.58
N ALA A 33 -0.13 -8.22 6.29
CA ALA A 33 0.04 -9.27 5.28
C ALA A 33 1.52 -9.60 4.97
N TYR A 34 2.48 -9.00 5.68
CA TYR A 34 3.92 -9.23 5.48
C TYR A 34 4.35 -10.70 5.66
N ASP A 35 3.62 -11.50 6.42
CA ASP A 35 3.89 -12.92 6.65
C ASP A 35 2.89 -13.84 5.93
N LEU A 36 2.16 -13.32 4.94
CA LEU A 36 1.16 -14.06 4.18
C LEU A 36 1.58 -14.23 2.71
N VAL A 37 1.14 -15.32 2.09
CA VAL A 37 1.26 -15.58 0.65
C VAL A 37 -0.06 -15.34 -0.07
N LEU A 38 -0.02 -15.10 -1.38
CA LEU A 38 -1.23 -14.91 -2.19
C LEU A 38 -2.09 -16.18 -2.18
N ALA A 39 -3.40 -16.03 -2.20
CA ALA A 39 -4.30 -17.17 -2.37
C ALA A 39 -4.21 -17.79 -3.78
N GLU A 40 -3.80 -16.97 -4.76
CA GLU A 40 -3.63 -17.35 -6.16
C GLU A 40 -2.24 -17.96 -6.44
N ASP A 41 -1.29 -17.84 -5.50
CA ASP A 41 0.14 -18.12 -5.69
C ASP A 41 0.86 -18.25 -4.31
N GLU A 42 1.02 -19.49 -3.84
CA GLU A 42 1.55 -19.79 -2.50
C GLU A 42 3.06 -19.50 -2.34
N GLU A 43 3.77 -19.25 -3.44
CA GLU A 43 5.20 -18.87 -3.39
C GLU A 43 5.38 -17.34 -3.29
N MET A 44 4.32 -16.57 -3.56
CA MET A 44 4.39 -15.12 -3.64
C MET A 44 3.87 -14.46 -2.36
N ASN A 45 4.78 -13.81 -1.62
CA ASN A 45 4.42 -12.98 -0.46
C ASN A 45 3.49 -11.81 -0.85
N ARG A 46 2.44 -11.57 -0.08
CA ARG A 46 1.42 -10.55 -0.36
C ARG A 46 1.96 -9.12 -0.32
N MET A 47 2.87 -8.82 0.62
CA MET A 47 3.48 -7.50 0.72
C MET A 47 4.35 -7.22 -0.51
N HIS A 48 5.17 -8.19 -0.92
CA HIS A 48 5.96 -8.07 -2.16
C HIS A 48 5.09 -7.90 -3.40
N GLU A 49 3.95 -8.59 -3.50
CA GLU A 49 3.01 -8.40 -4.62
C GLU A 49 2.41 -6.98 -4.59
N SER A 50 2.02 -6.50 -3.41
CA SER A 50 1.50 -5.16 -3.22
C SER A 50 2.53 -4.09 -3.62
N MET A 51 3.79 -4.26 -3.24
CA MET A 51 4.89 -3.40 -3.66
C MET A 51 5.12 -3.42 -5.18
N LYS A 52 5.12 -4.61 -5.82
CA LYS A 52 5.23 -4.73 -7.28
C LYS A 52 4.08 -4.00 -7.99
N LEU A 53 2.86 -4.17 -7.50
CA LEU A 53 1.69 -3.49 -8.03
C LEU A 53 1.79 -1.97 -7.84
N PHE A 54 2.19 -1.52 -6.65
CA PHE A 54 2.41 -0.10 -6.37
C PHE A 54 3.46 0.51 -7.29
N ASP A 55 4.62 -0.12 -7.50
CA ASP A 55 5.66 0.34 -8.43
C ASP A 55 5.07 0.54 -9.84
N SER A 56 4.27 -0.42 -10.32
CA SER A 56 3.64 -0.36 -11.64
C SER A 56 2.63 0.78 -11.80
N ILE A 57 1.96 1.18 -10.72
CA ILE A 57 0.96 2.26 -10.72
C ILE A 57 1.62 3.61 -10.51
N CYS A 58 2.46 3.72 -9.47
CA CYS A 58 3.17 4.93 -9.12
C CYS A 58 3.99 5.48 -10.29
N ASN A 59 4.61 4.57 -11.04
CA ASN A 59 5.48 4.89 -12.17
C ASN A 59 4.80 4.76 -13.54
N ASN A 60 3.50 4.50 -13.59
CA ASN A 60 2.75 4.46 -14.85
C ASN A 60 2.76 5.83 -15.53
N LYS A 61 2.85 5.86 -16.88
CA LYS A 61 2.82 7.09 -17.67
C LYS A 61 1.45 7.78 -17.61
N TRP A 62 0.37 7.00 -17.52
CA TRP A 62 -1.00 7.54 -17.38
C TRP A 62 -1.21 8.28 -16.06
N PHE A 63 -0.39 8.00 -15.05
CA PHE A 63 -0.50 8.56 -13.70
C PHE A 63 0.68 9.45 -13.35
N THR A 64 1.34 10.04 -14.33
CA THR A 64 2.54 10.87 -14.09
C THR A 64 2.23 12.03 -13.16
N ASP A 65 1.14 12.74 -13.44
CA ASP A 65 0.71 13.93 -12.69
C ASP A 65 -0.42 13.64 -11.69
N THR A 66 -0.82 12.38 -11.55
CA THR A 66 -1.88 11.96 -10.62
C THR A 66 -1.31 11.76 -9.23
N SER A 67 -1.86 12.49 -8.24
CA SER A 67 -1.52 12.33 -6.83
C SER A 67 -1.87 10.93 -6.33
N ILE A 68 -1.05 10.39 -5.43
CA ILE A 68 -1.28 9.08 -4.83
C ILE A 68 -1.41 9.23 -3.32
N ILE A 69 -2.47 8.64 -2.78
CA ILE A 69 -2.71 8.48 -1.36
C ILE A 69 -2.48 7.02 -1.04
N LEU A 70 -1.51 6.73 -0.18
CA LEU A 70 -1.13 5.40 0.22
C LEU A 70 -1.75 5.08 1.59
N PHE A 71 -2.68 4.15 1.62
CA PHE A 71 -3.25 3.62 2.85
C PHE A 71 -2.50 2.38 3.30
N LEU A 72 -1.72 2.53 4.36
CA LEU A 72 -1.15 1.43 5.12
C LEU A 72 -2.21 0.97 6.13
N ASN A 73 -3.10 0.09 5.67
CA ASN A 73 -4.31 -0.32 6.37
C ASN A 73 -4.07 -1.58 7.23
N LYS A 74 -5.03 -1.88 8.11
CA LYS A 74 -4.97 -2.97 9.10
C LYS A 74 -3.84 -2.76 10.11
N LYS A 75 -3.61 -1.50 10.50
CA LYS A 75 -2.57 -1.14 11.48
C LYS A 75 -2.77 -1.83 12.83
N ASP A 76 -4.03 -2.04 13.22
CA ASP A 76 -4.47 -2.78 14.40
C ASP A 76 -3.97 -4.22 14.39
N LEU A 77 -4.23 -4.95 13.29
CA LEU A 77 -3.77 -6.32 13.14
C LEU A 77 -2.25 -6.42 13.01
N PHE A 78 -1.61 -5.39 12.45
CA PHE A 78 -0.15 -5.33 12.35
C PHE A 78 0.51 -5.12 13.72
N GLU A 79 -0.04 -4.21 14.53
CA GLU A 79 0.46 -3.89 15.88
C GLU A 79 0.47 -5.12 16.80
N GLU A 80 -0.58 -5.94 16.76
CA GLU A 80 -0.63 -7.20 17.51
C GLU A 80 0.35 -8.25 16.94
N LYS A 81 0.39 -8.38 15.62
CA LYS A 81 1.12 -9.47 14.94
C LYS A 81 2.64 -9.29 15.00
N ILE A 82 3.14 -8.07 14.88
CA ILE A 82 4.59 -7.79 14.81
C ILE A 82 5.34 -8.25 16.06
N LEU A 83 4.66 -8.31 17.21
CA LEU A 83 5.22 -8.79 18.47
C LEU A 83 5.59 -10.28 18.45
N HIS A 84 5.02 -11.06 17.53
CA HIS A 84 5.13 -12.52 17.49
C HIS A 84 5.60 -13.07 16.14
N SER A 85 5.43 -12.33 15.05
CA SER A 85 5.86 -12.71 13.70
C SER A 85 6.86 -11.67 13.19
N PRO A 86 8.16 -11.99 13.06
CA PRO A 86 9.18 -10.98 12.77
C PRO A 86 9.05 -10.43 11.35
N LEU A 87 9.34 -9.14 11.17
CA LEU A 87 9.26 -8.49 9.85
C LEU A 87 10.25 -9.09 8.83
N THR A 88 11.31 -9.74 9.32
CA THR A 88 12.33 -10.41 8.52
C THR A 88 11.80 -11.56 7.66
N ILE A 89 10.59 -12.07 7.91
CA ILE A 89 9.90 -13.00 7.02
C ILE A 89 9.66 -12.36 5.64
N CYS A 90 9.31 -11.08 5.62
CA CYS A 90 9.12 -10.32 4.39
C CYS A 90 10.41 -9.65 3.93
N PHE A 91 11.12 -9.02 4.87
CA PHE A 91 12.29 -8.19 4.58
C PHE A 91 13.51 -8.73 5.33
N PRO A 92 14.22 -9.75 4.79
CA PRO A 92 15.35 -10.38 5.48
C PRO A 92 16.45 -9.42 5.91
N GLU A 93 16.56 -8.27 5.23
CA GLU A 93 17.51 -7.20 5.52
C GLU A 93 17.07 -6.22 6.63
N TYR A 94 15.85 -6.37 7.16
CA TYR A 94 15.36 -5.54 8.26
C TYR A 94 16.16 -5.82 9.54
N THR A 95 16.77 -4.77 10.08
CA THR A 95 17.60 -4.84 11.30
C THR A 95 16.99 -4.14 12.50
N GLY A 96 15.82 -3.53 12.31
CA GLY A 96 15.11 -2.79 13.36
C GLY A 96 14.38 -3.71 14.35
N ALA A 97 13.81 -3.11 15.40
CA ALA A 97 13.02 -3.86 16.38
C ALA A 97 11.66 -4.30 15.80
N ASN A 98 11.15 -5.45 16.24
CA ASN A 98 9.78 -5.89 15.95
C ASN A 98 8.77 -5.14 16.83
N LYS A 99 8.73 -3.81 16.68
CA LYS A 99 7.79 -2.90 17.34
C LYS A 99 7.02 -2.13 16.27
N TYR A 100 5.77 -1.78 16.59
CA TYR A 100 4.86 -1.14 15.65
C TYR A 100 5.49 0.07 14.95
N ASP A 101 5.93 1.10 15.69
CA ASP A 101 6.38 2.37 15.08
C ASP A 101 7.56 2.17 14.11
N GLU A 102 8.54 1.36 14.51
CA GLU A 102 9.76 1.14 13.73
C GLU A 102 9.49 0.27 12.50
N ALA A 103 8.75 -0.83 12.67
CA ALA A 103 8.42 -1.76 11.59
C ALA A 103 7.43 -1.13 10.58
N ALA A 104 6.45 -0.36 11.07
CA ALA A 104 5.49 0.36 10.25
C ALA A 104 6.19 1.47 9.44
N GLY A 105 7.09 2.24 10.07
CA GLY A 105 7.91 3.25 9.40
C GLY A 105 8.82 2.65 8.33
N TYR A 106 9.40 1.48 8.58
CA TYR A 106 10.18 0.75 7.57
C TYR A 106 9.33 0.32 6.38
N ILE A 107 8.14 -0.24 6.59
CA ILE A 107 7.24 -0.60 5.49
C ILE A 107 6.85 0.66 4.70
N GLN A 108 6.51 1.76 5.37
CA GLN A 108 6.22 3.04 4.72
C GLN A 108 7.37 3.47 3.80
N SER A 109 8.61 3.50 4.31
CA SER A 109 9.76 3.93 3.52
C SER A 109 9.97 3.04 2.29
N LYS A 110 9.75 1.72 2.41
CA LYS A 110 9.83 0.79 1.28
C LYS A 110 8.84 1.09 0.17
N PHE A 111 7.63 1.57 0.47
CA PHE A 111 6.68 1.99 -0.56
C PHE A 111 7.05 3.36 -1.14
N GLU A 112 7.40 4.32 -0.31
CA GLU A 112 7.79 5.67 -0.75
C GLU A 112 9.04 5.65 -1.63
N ASP A 113 9.97 4.73 -1.38
CA ASP A 113 11.17 4.50 -2.19
C ASP A 113 10.89 3.94 -3.59
N LEU A 114 9.70 3.38 -3.84
CA LEU A 114 9.30 2.93 -5.18
C LEU A 114 8.93 4.10 -6.09
N ASN A 115 8.72 5.30 -5.55
CA ASN A 115 8.45 6.48 -6.36
C ASN A 115 9.72 6.96 -7.07
N LYS A 116 9.78 6.81 -8.39
CA LYS A 116 10.94 7.23 -9.20
C LYS A 116 10.92 8.72 -9.55
N ARG A 117 9.89 9.45 -9.10
CA ARG A 117 9.66 10.87 -9.38
C ARG A 117 9.41 11.66 -8.09
N LYS A 118 10.21 11.40 -7.04
CA LYS A 118 10.06 12.05 -5.73
C LYS A 118 10.04 13.59 -5.80
N ASP A 119 10.73 14.17 -6.77
CA ASP A 119 10.82 15.62 -6.94
C ASP A 119 9.53 16.26 -7.51
N THR A 120 8.71 15.49 -8.21
CA THR A 120 7.53 16.01 -8.93
C THR A 120 6.23 15.32 -8.55
N LYS A 121 6.29 14.24 -7.76
CA LYS A 121 5.14 13.45 -7.36
C LYS A 121 5.26 13.10 -5.88
N GLU A 122 4.31 13.58 -5.10
CA GLU A 122 4.21 13.27 -3.68
C GLU A 122 3.29 12.07 -3.45
N ILE A 123 3.65 11.23 -2.47
CA ILE A 123 2.80 10.15 -1.97
C ILE A 123 2.34 10.55 -0.56
N TYR A 124 1.03 10.66 -0.38
CA TYR A 124 0.43 10.98 0.92
C TYR A 124 0.14 9.67 1.66
N THR A 125 1.02 9.31 2.59
CA THR A 125 0.91 8.06 3.34
C THR A 125 0.07 8.23 4.61
N HIS A 126 -0.89 7.35 4.82
CA HIS A 126 -1.71 7.30 6.04
C HIS A 126 -1.80 5.87 6.60
N PHE A 127 -1.56 5.77 7.91
CA PHE A 127 -1.82 4.55 8.67
C PHE A 127 -3.29 4.47 9.05
N THR A 128 -3.99 3.51 8.46
CA THR A 128 -5.44 3.40 8.59
C THR A 128 -5.86 2.09 9.27
N CYS A 129 -7.02 2.13 9.90
CA CYS A 129 -7.78 0.96 10.28
C CYS A 129 -9.16 1.13 9.67
N ALA A 130 -9.61 0.20 8.83
CA ALA A 130 -10.87 0.34 8.09
C ALA A 130 -12.11 0.42 8.99
N THR A 131 -12.03 -0.03 10.24
CA THR A 131 -13.10 0.14 11.24
C THR A 131 -13.08 1.52 11.90
N ASP A 132 -11.99 2.28 11.75
CA ASP A 132 -11.86 3.66 12.20
C ASP A 132 -12.30 4.62 11.09
N THR A 133 -13.61 4.78 10.98
CA THR A 133 -14.30 5.60 9.97
C THR A 133 -13.90 7.07 10.00
N LYS A 134 -13.36 7.59 11.10
CA LYS A 134 -12.96 9.00 11.22
C LYS A 134 -11.70 9.31 10.43
N ASN A 135 -10.70 8.44 10.50
CA ASN A 135 -9.44 8.61 9.77
C ASN A 135 -9.66 8.52 8.25
N VAL A 136 -10.51 7.59 7.84
CA VAL A 136 -10.85 7.39 6.43
C VAL A 136 -11.65 8.59 5.90
N GLN A 137 -12.65 9.08 6.65
CA GLN A 137 -13.44 10.25 6.25
C GLN A 137 -12.59 11.52 6.15
N PHE A 138 -11.67 11.76 7.09
CA PHE A 138 -10.78 12.92 7.04
C PHE A 138 -9.93 12.95 5.76
N VAL A 139 -9.39 11.81 5.35
CA VAL A 139 -8.62 11.75 4.10
C VAL A 139 -9.52 11.99 2.90
N PHE A 140 -10.75 11.47 2.90
CA PHE A 140 -11.69 11.71 1.81
C PHE A 140 -12.16 13.18 1.72
N ASP A 141 -12.25 13.88 2.86
CA ASP A 141 -12.66 15.29 2.89
C ASP A 141 -11.55 16.26 2.46
N ALA A 142 -10.29 15.80 2.47
CA ALA A 142 -9.11 16.59 2.11
C ALA A 142 -8.76 16.55 0.60
N VAL A 143 -9.52 15.81 -0.21
CA VAL A 143 -9.22 15.48 -1.63
C VAL A 143 -10.42 15.82 -2.52
#